data_AF-A0A7V0VZW6-F1
#
_entry.id   AF-A0A7V0VZW6-F1
#
_cell.length_a   1.000
_cell.length_b   1.000
_cell.length_c   1.000
_cell.angle_alpha   90.00
_cell.angle_beta   90.00
_cell.angle_gamma   90.00
#
_symmetry.space_group_name_H-M   'P 1'
#
loop_
_entity.id
_entity.type
_entity.pdbx_description
1 polymer ?
#
loop_
_entity_poly.entity_id
_entity_poly.type
_entity_poly.pdbx_seq_one_letter_code
_entity_poly.pdbx_strand_id
1 'polypeptide(L)'
;MKFCVFFALVMALFLCAMPCMAKRIFYDNFENEAYTKSNWKAKAGQLNWELSNKYNHTINGKTSFKMEPKTMQVWEDVWHVFSDQPKPAHIRIWFYDRGWKNKIKVDQQYVLIGDGTNDEDSANFCQIGQTGNPAHDEHYSIFDSVANAWFHTKTTTFEPRWVKFEFVIYKDGTAKIFVDDTEEHVFTQKWPYLGTIGLAAYGRNDRGGVLDGYWDDVEVFDTEDAPAFAVDPNNKASSLWGKIKLGLRE
;
A
#
# COMPACT_ATOMS: atom_id res chain seq x y z
N MET A 1 2.75 47.47 -19.58
CA MET A 1 1.49 46.72 -19.46
C MET A 1 1.63 45.23 -19.77
N LYS A 2 2.20 44.80 -20.91
CA LYS A 2 2.34 43.36 -21.27
C LYS A 2 3.21 42.53 -20.32
N PHE A 3 4.27 43.13 -19.75
CA PHE A 3 5.19 42.43 -18.84
C PHE A 3 4.57 42.11 -17.47
N CYS A 4 3.75 43.00 -16.93
CA CYS A 4 3.05 42.79 -15.65
C CYS A 4 1.97 41.70 -15.75
N VAL A 5 1.29 41.61 -16.90
CA VAL A 5 0.27 40.56 -17.15
C VAL A 5 0.95 39.19 -17.27
N PHE A 6 2.10 39.10 -17.94
CA PHE A 6 2.87 37.85 -18.02
C PHE A 6 3.39 37.41 -16.65
N PHE A 7 3.93 38.34 -15.85
CA PHE A 7 4.40 38.02 -14.49
C PHE A 7 3.24 37.59 -13.57
N ALA A 8 2.07 38.22 -13.70
CA ALA A 8 0.87 37.82 -12.96
C ALA A 8 0.35 36.44 -13.40
N LEU A 9 0.44 36.10 -14.68
CA LEU A 9 0.08 34.77 -15.21
C LEU A 9 1.07 33.69 -14.76
N VAL A 10 2.36 33.98 -14.75
CA VAL A 10 3.39 33.08 -14.23
C VAL A 10 3.21 32.88 -12.72
N MET A 11 3.01 33.95 -11.96
CA MET A 11 2.66 33.87 -10.53
C MET A 11 1.36 33.12 -10.28
N ALA A 12 0.31 33.35 -11.06
CA ALA A 12 -0.95 32.62 -10.96
C ALA A 12 -0.77 31.15 -11.32
N LEU A 13 0.05 30.82 -12.33
CA LEU A 13 0.43 29.44 -12.63
C LEU A 13 1.25 28.83 -11.49
N PHE A 14 2.16 29.56 -10.85
CA PHE A 14 2.91 29.06 -9.68
C PHE A 14 2.03 28.93 -8.43
N LEU A 15 1.03 29.80 -8.24
CA LEU A 15 0.08 29.73 -7.12
C LEU A 15 -1.01 28.67 -7.35
N CYS A 16 -1.41 28.41 -8.61
CA CYS A 16 -2.30 27.33 -9.01
C CYS A 16 -1.57 25.98 -9.14
N ALA A 17 -0.26 25.99 -9.39
CA ALA A 17 0.62 24.82 -9.43
C ALA A 17 1.42 24.62 -8.14
N MET A 18 1.12 25.38 -7.09
CA MET A 18 1.25 24.89 -5.73
C MET A 18 -0.05 24.13 -5.45
N PRO A 19 -0.16 22.82 -5.76
CA PRO A 19 -0.94 22.02 -4.86
C PRO A 19 -0.36 22.34 -3.48
N CYS A 20 -1.23 22.58 -2.50
CA CYS A 20 -0.89 22.25 -1.13
C CYS A 20 -0.33 20.83 -1.20
N MET A 21 1.00 20.69 -1.30
CA MET A 21 1.60 19.45 -1.79
C MET A 21 1.30 18.44 -0.70
N ALA A 22 0.42 17.49 -1.02
CA ALA A 22 0.10 16.36 -0.17
C ALA A 22 1.39 15.88 0.49
N LYS A 23 1.50 16.05 1.80
CA LYS A 23 2.74 15.70 2.49
C LYS A 23 2.73 14.21 2.64
N ARG A 24 3.72 13.55 2.04
CA ARG A 24 3.99 12.14 2.29
C ARG A 24 4.55 12.02 3.70
N ILE A 25 3.73 11.57 4.64
CA ILE A 25 4.05 11.47 6.07
C ILE A 25 4.76 10.15 6.40
N PHE A 26 4.59 9.12 5.57
CA PHE A 26 5.32 7.87 5.66
C PHE A 26 5.65 7.33 4.26
N TYR A 27 6.84 6.76 4.12
CA TYR A 27 7.28 6.12 2.89
C TYR A 27 8.32 5.04 3.17
N ASP A 28 8.01 3.81 2.81
CA ASP A 28 8.99 2.72 2.76
C ASP A 28 8.83 1.96 1.44
N ASN A 29 9.86 2.04 0.60
CA ASN A 29 10.00 1.22 -0.62
C ASN A 29 10.93 0.03 -0.41
N PHE A 30 11.26 -0.27 0.85
CA PHE A 30 12.00 -1.45 1.24
C PHE A 30 13.38 -1.59 0.60
N GLU A 31 14.02 -0.48 0.22
CA GLU A 31 15.40 -0.43 -0.27
C GLU A 31 16.44 -0.30 0.86
N ASN A 32 15.98 -0.03 2.10
CA ASN A 32 16.84 0.21 3.25
C ASN A 32 16.39 -0.60 4.47
N GLU A 33 17.09 -1.70 4.73
CA GLU A 33 16.79 -2.63 5.82
C GLU A 33 16.79 -1.97 7.21
N ALA A 34 17.70 -1.02 7.46
CA ALA A 34 17.78 -0.34 8.74
C ALA A 34 16.57 0.57 8.96
N TYR A 35 16.14 1.27 7.91
CA TYR A 35 14.91 2.07 7.92
C TYR A 35 13.69 1.17 8.14
N THR A 36 13.54 0.10 7.37
CA THR A 36 12.43 -0.86 7.52
C THR A 36 12.38 -1.46 8.94
N LYS A 37 13.51 -1.93 9.49
CA LYS A 37 13.61 -2.42 10.89
C LYS A 37 13.18 -1.40 11.93
N SER A 38 13.50 -0.12 11.71
CA SER A 38 13.14 0.94 12.64
C SER A 38 11.64 1.25 12.64
N ASN A 39 10.98 1.15 11.48
CA ASN A 39 9.60 1.57 11.29
C ASN A 39 8.55 0.46 11.45
N TRP A 40 8.92 -0.80 11.20
CA TRP A 40 8.01 -1.94 11.25
C TRP A 40 8.29 -2.80 12.48
N LYS A 41 7.26 -3.04 13.30
CA LYS A 41 7.35 -3.80 14.55
C LYS A 41 6.43 -5.00 14.51
N ALA A 42 6.95 -6.17 14.89
CA ALA A 42 6.14 -7.36 15.05
C ALA A 42 5.19 -7.21 16.26
N LYS A 43 3.96 -7.71 16.16
CA LYS A 43 3.02 -7.73 17.29
C LYS A 43 3.46 -8.69 18.39
N ALA A 44 3.90 -9.89 18.02
CA ALA A 44 4.46 -10.89 18.93
C ALA A 44 5.41 -11.86 18.22
N GLY A 45 6.42 -12.38 18.94
CA GLY A 45 7.24 -13.52 18.51
C GLY A 45 8.44 -13.21 17.60
N GLN A 46 9.04 -14.28 17.05
CA GLN A 46 10.07 -14.21 16.01
C GLN A 46 9.39 -14.05 14.66
N LEU A 47 9.42 -12.83 14.15
CA LEU A 47 8.95 -12.49 12.82
C LEU A 47 9.97 -12.91 11.76
N ASN A 48 9.51 -13.62 10.73
CA ASN A 48 10.36 -14.08 9.64
C ASN A 48 10.12 -13.21 8.40
N TRP A 49 10.84 -12.11 8.35
CA TRP A 49 10.83 -11.22 7.19
C TRP A 49 12.23 -10.94 6.68
N GLU A 50 12.33 -10.63 5.40
CA GLU A 50 13.55 -10.19 4.74
C GLU A 50 13.23 -9.18 3.63
N LEU A 51 14.25 -8.43 3.20
CA LEU A 51 14.18 -7.67 1.97
C LEU A 51 14.56 -8.58 0.81
N SER A 52 13.61 -8.87 -0.09
CA SER A 52 13.77 -9.84 -1.17
C SER A 52 14.01 -9.16 -2.50
N ASN A 53 14.94 -9.66 -3.30
CA ASN A 53 15.20 -9.20 -4.67
C ASN A 53 14.39 -9.92 -5.75
N LYS A 54 13.46 -10.79 -5.34
CA LYS A 54 12.74 -11.69 -6.26
C LYS A 54 11.66 -10.97 -7.06
N TYR A 55 10.93 -10.08 -6.41
CA TYR A 55 9.87 -9.28 -7.00
C TYR A 55 10.06 -7.85 -6.53
N ASN A 56 10.20 -6.89 -7.46
CA ASN A 56 10.30 -5.47 -7.13
C ASN A 56 9.27 -4.74 -7.98
N HIS A 57 8.57 -3.78 -7.38
CA HIS A 57 7.59 -2.97 -8.08
C HIS A 57 8.24 -1.73 -8.70
N THR A 58 9.03 -0.99 -7.91
CA THR A 58 9.61 0.28 -8.35
C THR A 58 10.61 0.12 -9.50
N ILE A 59 10.56 1.04 -10.47
CA ILE A 59 11.55 1.13 -11.56
C ILE A 59 12.93 1.39 -10.94
N ASN A 60 13.89 0.49 -11.21
CA ASN A 60 15.22 0.42 -10.57
C ASN A 60 15.23 0.00 -9.09
N GLY A 61 14.08 -0.36 -8.53
CA GLY A 61 13.99 -1.00 -7.22
C GLY A 61 14.71 -2.34 -7.22
N LYS A 62 15.41 -2.63 -6.14
CA LYS A 62 16.19 -3.84 -5.94
C LYS A 62 15.53 -4.79 -4.97
N THR A 63 14.67 -4.30 -4.09
CA THR A 63 14.07 -5.13 -3.05
C THR A 63 12.61 -4.79 -2.77
N SER A 64 11.89 -5.77 -2.25
CA SER A 64 10.56 -5.63 -1.66
C SER A 64 10.52 -6.28 -0.28
N PHE A 65 9.49 -5.96 0.52
CA PHE A 65 9.28 -6.64 1.79
C PHE A 65 8.73 -8.04 1.55
N LYS A 66 9.41 -9.07 2.05
CA LYS A 66 8.94 -10.45 2.04
C LYS A 66 8.68 -10.91 3.47
N MET A 67 7.50 -11.48 3.71
CA MET A 67 7.17 -12.19 4.96
C MET A 67 6.96 -13.66 4.65
N GLU A 68 7.62 -14.56 5.38
CA GLU A 68 7.52 -16.01 5.19
C GLU A 68 7.20 -16.71 6.52
N PRO A 69 5.90 -16.94 6.82
CA PRO A 69 5.49 -17.68 8.00
C PRO A 69 6.17 -19.05 8.09
N LYS A 70 7.00 -19.27 9.12
CA LYS A 70 7.74 -20.55 9.26
C LYS A 70 6.88 -21.68 9.82
N THR A 71 5.81 -21.31 10.52
CA THR A 71 4.88 -22.27 11.12
C THR A 71 3.51 -22.08 10.51
N MET A 72 2.96 -23.17 9.98
CA MET A 72 1.60 -23.17 9.48
C MET A 72 0.62 -22.86 10.60
N GLN A 73 -0.51 -22.26 10.25
CA GLN A 73 -1.56 -21.81 11.16
C GLN A 73 -1.09 -20.78 12.20
N VAL A 74 0.05 -20.13 11.96
CA VAL A 74 0.52 -18.99 12.74
C VAL A 74 0.38 -17.74 11.90
N TRP A 75 -0.24 -16.73 12.50
CA TRP A 75 -0.36 -15.39 11.93
C TRP A 75 0.92 -14.63 12.23
N GLU A 76 1.62 -14.21 11.18
CA GLU A 76 2.75 -13.30 11.31
C GLU A 76 2.36 -11.93 10.77
N ASP A 77 2.69 -10.88 11.51
CA ASP A 77 2.38 -9.51 11.16
C ASP A 77 3.46 -8.50 11.58
N VAL A 78 3.51 -7.40 10.86
CA VAL A 78 4.24 -6.19 11.23
C VAL A 78 3.31 -5.00 11.22
N TRP A 79 3.63 -4.01 12.05
CA TRP A 79 2.84 -2.80 12.22
C TRP A 79 3.73 -1.57 12.19
N HIS A 80 3.21 -0.51 11.59
CA HIS A 80 3.71 0.85 11.68
C HIS A 80 2.63 1.73 12.30
N VAL A 81 2.97 2.44 13.39
CA VAL A 81 2.03 3.24 14.18
C VAL A 81 2.25 4.73 13.93
N PHE A 82 1.16 5.45 13.67
CA PHE A 82 1.13 6.89 13.44
C PHE A 82 0.77 7.63 14.73
N SER A 83 1.75 8.30 15.34
CA SER A 83 1.54 9.05 16.59
C SER A 83 0.76 10.36 16.41
N ASP A 84 0.74 10.90 15.20
CA ASP A 84 0.06 12.14 14.84
C ASP A 84 -1.39 11.94 14.39
N GLN A 85 -1.85 10.68 14.28
CA GLN A 85 -3.23 10.30 14.01
C GLN A 85 -3.83 11.06 12.81
N PRO A 86 -3.27 10.90 11.59
CA PRO A 86 -3.61 11.74 10.44
C PRO A 86 -5.06 11.57 9.98
N LYS A 87 -5.69 12.71 9.66
CA LYS A 87 -6.99 12.82 8.98
C LYS A 87 -7.08 14.16 8.22
N PRO A 88 -7.39 14.16 6.91
CA PRO A 88 -7.56 12.99 6.04
C PRO A 88 -6.27 12.18 5.91
N ALA A 89 -6.38 10.94 5.43
CA ALA A 89 -5.25 10.06 5.19
C ALA A 89 -5.48 9.25 3.92
N HIS A 90 -4.46 9.16 3.07
CA HIS A 90 -4.47 8.31 1.87
C HIS A 90 -3.29 7.36 1.97
N ILE A 91 -3.59 6.07 2.11
CA ILE A 91 -2.61 4.98 2.07
C ILE A 91 -2.56 4.45 0.64
N ARG A 92 -1.37 4.27 0.10
CA ARG A 92 -1.12 3.53 -1.14
C ARG A 92 -0.07 2.47 -0.87
N ILE A 93 -0.33 1.24 -1.29
CA ILE A 93 0.59 0.13 -1.14
C ILE A 93 0.50 -0.81 -2.33
N TRP A 94 1.64 -1.34 -2.76
CA TRP A 94 1.70 -2.35 -3.79
C TRP A 94 1.85 -3.73 -3.17
N PHE A 95 1.00 -4.64 -3.62
CA PHE A 95 0.93 -6.02 -3.17
C PHE A 95 1.23 -6.94 -4.36
N TYR A 96 2.10 -7.92 -4.20
CA TYR A 96 2.37 -8.87 -5.28
C TYR A 96 1.40 -10.05 -5.24
N ASP A 97 0.44 -10.05 -6.16
CA ASP A 97 -0.41 -11.20 -6.42
C ASP A 97 0.35 -12.23 -7.26
N ARG A 98 0.28 -13.51 -6.89
CA ARG A 98 0.92 -14.62 -7.62
C ARG A 98 0.03 -15.32 -8.64
N GLY A 99 -1.18 -14.81 -8.86
CA GLY A 99 -2.18 -15.35 -9.75
C GLY A 99 -2.84 -16.62 -9.21
N TRP A 100 -4.15 -16.72 -9.36
CA TRP A 100 -4.94 -17.84 -8.82
C TRP A 100 -4.77 -19.14 -9.61
N LYS A 101 -4.41 -19.06 -10.90
CA LYS A 101 -4.16 -20.24 -11.76
C LYS A 101 -2.95 -21.05 -11.35
N ASN A 102 -2.00 -20.44 -10.63
CA ASN A 102 -0.79 -21.15 -10.22
C ASN A 102 -1.03 -22.17 -9.12
N LYS A 103 -2.24 -22.29 -8.53
CA LYS A 103 -2.75 -23.32 -7.59
C LYS A 103 -1.87 -23.68 -6.38
N ILE A 104 -0.67 -23.13 -6.29
CA ILE A 104 0.33 -23.25 -5.23
C ILE A 104 0.33 -21.88 -4.56
N LYS A 105 -0.60 -21.84 -3.62
CA LYS A 105 -1.39 -20.75 -3.06
C LYS A 105 -0.53 -19.73 -2.33
N VAL A 106 -0.85 -18.44 -2.32
CA VAL A 106 -0.54 -17.65 -1.12
C VAL A 106 -1.72 -17.90 -0.21
N ASP A 107 -1.51 -18.52 0.96
CA ASP A 107 -2.67 -18.96 1.75
C ASP A 107 -3.49 -17.76 2.21
N GLN A 108 -2.81 -16.77 2.79
CA GLN A 108 -3.39 -15.48 3.16
C GLN A 108 -2.27 -14.42 3.23
N GLN A 109 -2.46 -13.31 2.53
CA GLN A 109 -1.59 -12.14 2.57
C GLN A 109 -2.48 -10.90 2.62
N TYR A 110 -2.24 -10.02 3.59
CA TYR A 110 -3.11 -8.89 3.87
C TYR A 110 -2.35 -7.59 4.14
N VAL A 111 -3.02 -6.49 3.83
CA VAL A 111 -2.77 -5.18 4.41
C VAL A 111 -3.78 -4.98 5.53
N LEU A 112 -3.29 -4.61 6.71
CA LEU A 112 -4.08 -4.37 7.92
C LEU A 112 -4.12 -2.87 8.17
N ILE A 113 -5.28 -2.33 8.53
CA ILE A 113 -5.46 -0.89 8.74
C ILE A 113 -6.36 -0.70 9.95
N GLY A 114 -5.95 0.16 10.88
CA GLY A 114 -6.68 0.40 12.12
C GLY A 114 -6.55 1.83 12.62
N ASP A 115 -7.46 2.23 13.50
CA ASP A 115 -7.39 3.48 14.27
C ASP A 115 -6.71 3.32 15.64
N GLY A 116 -6.29 2.10 16.01
CA GLY A 116 -5.47 1.81 17.18
C GLY A 116 -3.98 1.66 16.86
N THR A 117 -3.28 0.89 17.68
CA THR A 117 -1.87 0.51 17.43
C THR A 117 -1.76 -0.82 16.67
N ASN A 118 -2.76 -1.69 16.80
CA ASN A 118 -2.93 -2.94 16.07
C ASN A 118 -4.42 -3.31 15.98
N ASP A 119 -4.76 -4.53 15.60
CA ASP A 119 -6.14 -5.03 15.47
C ASP A 119 -6.89 -5.20 16.79
N GLU A 120 -6.21 -5.41 17.93
CA GLU A 120 -6.86 -5.67 19.23
C GLU A 120 -7.39 -4.41 19.91
N ASP A 121 -6.74 -3.27 19.68
CA ASP A 121 -7.10 -1.98 20.29
C ASP A 121 -7.75 -1.00 19.31
N SER A 122 -7.91 -1.39 18.04
CA SER A 122 -8.63 -0.61 17.04
C SER A 122 -10.14 -0.74 17.20
N ALA A 123 -10.82 0.40 17.33
CA ALA A 123 -12.29 0.46 17.28
C ALA A 123 -12.78 0.32 15.83
N ASN A 124 -12.03 0.88 14.88
CA ASN A 124 -12.23 0.71 13.45
C ASN A 124 -11.04 -0.05 12.87
N PHE A 125 -11.29 -1.25 12.34
CA PHE A 125 -10.26 -2.10 11.76
C PHE A 125 -10.74 -2.70 10.46
N CYS A 126 -9.83 -2.78 9.49
CA CYS A 126 -10.05 -3.57 8.30
C CYS A 126 -8.78 -4.31 7.87
N GLN A 127 -9.00 -5.39 7.13
CA GLN A 127 -7.96 -6.12 6.43
C GLN A 127 -8.37 -6.29 4.97
N ILE A 128 -7.41 -6.16 4.05
CA ILE A 128 -7.62 -6.38 2.62
C ILE A 128 -6.50 -7.22 2.03
N GLY A 129 -6.86 -8.20 1.21
CA GLY A 129 -5.88 -9.02 0.52
C GLY A 129 -6.43 -10.36 0.05
N GLN A 130 -5.55 -11.34 -0.11
CA GLN A 130 -5.91 -12.66 -0.63
C GLN A 130 -6.37 -13.59 0.50
N THR A 131 -7.52 -14.27 0.33
CA THR A 131 -8.15 -15.10 1.38
C THR A 131 -7.91 -16.61 1.23
N GLY A 132 -7.32 -17.04 0.11
CA GLY A 132 -7.10 -18.44 -0.25
C GLY A 132 -8.37 -19.30 -0.34
N ASN A 133 -9.56 -18.70 -0.17
CA ASN A 133 -10.86 -19.37 -0.14
C ASN A 133 -11.31 -19.71 -1.57
N PRO A 134 -11.47 -21.01 -1.92
CA PRO A 134 -11.86 -21.44 -3.26
C PRO A 134 -13.20 -20.86 -3.76
N ALA A 135 -14.10 -20.47 -2.85
CA ALA A 135 -15.38 -19.89 -3.20
C ALA A 135 -15.27 -18.45 -3.75
N HIS A 136 -14.12 -17.81 -3.54
CA HIS A 136 -13.83 -16.44 -3.95
C HIS A 136 -12.49 -16.36 -4.67
N ASP A 137 -12.19 -17.42 -5.45
CA ASP A 137 -11.04 -17.42 -6.35
C ASP A 137 -11.08 -16.16 -7.23
N GLU A 138 -9.90 -15.63 -7.53
CA GLU A 138 -9.66 -14.42 -8.33
C GLU A 138 -9.93 -13.09 -7.60
N HIS A 139 -10.72 -13.09 -6.53
CA HIS A 139 -11.12 -11.89 -5.80
C HIS A 139 -10.25 -11.65 -4.57
N TYR A 140 -10.09 -10.38 -4.19
CA TYR A 140 -9.57 -10.02 -2.87
C TYR A 140 -10.71 -10.00 -1.86
N SER A 141 -10.38 -10.23 -0.60
CA SER A 141 -11.30 -10.16 0.51
C SER A 141 -10.99 -8.94 1.38
N ILE A 142 -12.05 -8.27 1.78
CA ILE A 142 -12.05 -7.13 2.70
C ILE A 142 -12.84 -7.56 3.93
N PHE A 143 -12.25 -7.47 5.11
CA PHE A 143 -13.02 -7.62 6.35
C PHE A 143 -13.17 -6.26 7.02
N ASP A 144 -14.39 -5.99 7.46
CA ASP A 144 -14.77 -4.80 8.23
C ASP A 144 -15.12 -5.27 9.65
N SER A 145 -14.35 -4.81 10.64
CA SER A 145 -14.56 -5.22 12.04
C SER A 145 -15.88 -4.71 12.62
N VAL A 146 -16.38 -3.56 12.16
CA VAL A 146 -17.59 -2.94 12.72
C VAL A 146 -18.84 -3.61 12.16
N ALA A 147 -18.86 -3.89 10.86
CA ALA A 147 -19.90 -4.73 10.26
C ALA A 147 -19.77 -6.20 10.65
N ASN A 148 -18.59 -6.60 11.14
CA ASN A 148 -18.19 -7.99 11.41
C ASN A 148 -18.46 -8.91 10.21
N ALA A 149 -18.04 -8.46 9.02
CA ALA A 149 -18.38 -9.09 7.75
C ALA A 149 -17.22 -9.10 6.77
N TRP A 150 -17.22 -10.11 5.90
CA TRP A 150 -16.33 -10.22 4.76
C TRP A 150 -17.04 -9.77 3.48
N PHE A 151 -16.33 -8.96 2.69
CA PHE A 151 -16.72 -8.49 1.37
C PHE A 151 -15.68 -8.96 0.35
N HIS A 152 -16.10 -9.17 -0.89
CA HIS A 152 -15.21 -9.58 -1.97
C HIS A 152 -15.18 -8.50 -3.04
N THR A 153 -13.99 -8.21 -3.55
CA THR A 153 -13.78 -7.15 -4.53
C THR A 153 -14.40 -7.51 -5.87
N LYS A 154 -14.74 -6.50 -6.68
CA LYS A 154 -15.07 -6.64 -8.10
C LYS A 154 -13.80 -6.86 -8.92
N THR A 155 -12.70 -6.24 -8.51
CA THR A 155 -11.39 -6.46 -9.11
C THR A 155 -11.00 -7.92 -8.95
N THR A 156 -10.61 -8.52 -10.07
CA THR A 156 -10.14 -9.88 -10.17
C THR A 156 -8.74 -9.92 -10.72
N THR A 157 -8.01 -11.00 -10.43
CA THR A 157 -6.79 -11.30 -11.18
C THR A 157 -6.60 -12.80 -11.32
N PHE A 158 -6.00 -13.19 -12.43
CA PHE A 158 -5.68 -14.58 -12.74
C PHE A 158 -4.17 -14.83 -12.78
N GLU A 159 -3.44 -13.82 -13.23
CA GLU A 159 -2.02 -13.88 -13.51
C GLU A 159 -1.24 -13.15 -12.40
N PRO A 160 0.01 -13.55 -12.14
CA PRO A 160 0.87 -12.83 -11.21
C PRO A 160 1.06 -11.36 -11.62
N ARG A 161 0.88 -10.43 -10.68
CA ARG A 161 1.11 -9.00 -10.90
C ARG A 161 1.22 -8.24 -9.58
N TRP A 162 1.81 -7.05 -9.66
CA TRP A 162 1.61 -6.05 -8.62
C TRP A 162 0.19 -5.46 -8.71
N VAL A 163 -0.43 -5.33 -7.55
CA VAL A 163 -1.80 -4.84 -7.35
C VAL A 163 -1.69 -3.62 -6.47
N LYS A 164 -2.34 -2.53 -6.88
CA LYS A 164 -2.37 -1.32 -6.07
C LYS A 164 -3.55 -1.36 -5.13
N PHE A 165 -3.28 -1.33 -3.83
CA PHE A 165 -4.29 -1.13 -2.80
C PHE A 165 -4.23 0.29 -2.27
N GLU A 166 -5.39 0.93 -2.16
CA GLU A 166 -5.50 2.25 -1.56
C GLU A 166 -6.62 2.25 -0.52
N PHE A 167 -6.35 2.94 0.59
CA PHE A 167 -7.34 3.21 1.63
C PHE A 167 -7.35 4.69 1.93
N VAL A 168 -8.53 5.30 1.87
CA VAL A 168 -8.68 6.75 2.00
C VAL A 168 -9.65 7.06 3.13
N ILE A 169 -9.19 7.84 4.11
CA ILE A 169 -10.02 8.48 5.14
C ILE A 169 -10.25 9.93 4.69
N TYR A 170 -11.50 10.27 4.40
CA TYR A 170 -11.90 11.62 4.05
C TYR A 170 -12.02 12.52 5.29
N LYS A 171 -12.01 13.84 5.09
CA LYS A 171 -12.16 14.85 6.15
C LYS A 171 -13.41 14.64 6.99
N ASP A 172 -14.50 14.20 6.36
CA ASP A 172 -15.77 13.91 7.04
C ASP A 172 -15.77 12.56 7.79
N GLY A 173 -14.66 11.82 7.74
CA GLY A 173 -14.49 10.49 8.33
C GLY A 173 -15.03 9.35 7.49
N THR A 174 -15.60 9.58 6.31
CA THR A 174 -15.87 8.47 5.38
C THR A 174 -14.57 7.75 5.10
N ALA A 175 -14.61 6.42 5.01
CA ALA A 175 -13.46 5.64 4.58
C ALA A 175 -13.81 4.77 3.37
N LYS A 176 -12.86 4.60 2.47
CA LYS A 176 -13.02 3.80 1.26
C LYS A 176 -11.78 2.98 0.95
N ILE A 177 -12.01 1.84 0.31
CA ILE A 177 -10.96 1.01 -0.28
C ILE A 177 -11.06 1.08 -1.79
N PHE A 178 -9.88 1.17 -2.42
CA PHE A 178 -9.71 1.03 -3.86
C PHE A 178 -8.70 -0.06 -4.18
N VAL A 179 -8.97 -0.78 -5.27
CA VAL A 179 -8.04 -1.75 -5.86
C VAL A 179 -7.86 -1.36 -7.32
N ASP A 180 -6.62 -1.09 -7.74
CA ASP A 180 -6.30 -0.62 -9.10
C ASP A 180 -7.25 0.50 -9.57
N ASP A 181 -7.40 1.54 -8.74
CA ASP A 181 -8.28 2.70 -8.98
C ASP A 181 -9.80 2.40 -8.98
N THR A 182 -10.20 1.15 -8.75
CA THR A 182 -11.62 0.75 -8.63
C THR A 182 -12.09 0.85 -7.19
N GLU A 183 -13.16 1.60 -6.92
CA GLU A 183 -13.80 1.62 -5.61
C GLU A 183 -14.44 0.26 -5.29
N GLU A 184 -13.92 -0.39 -4.25
CA GLU A 184 -14.36 -1.73 -3.85
C GLU A 184 -15.27 -1.73 -2.64
N HIS A 185 -15.01 -0.84 -1.69
CA HIS A 185 -15.76 -0.81 -0.45
C HIS A 185 -15.84 0.60 0.14
N VAL A 186 -17.01 0.91 0.69
CA VAL A 186 -17.27 2.13 1.46
C VAL A 186 -17.70 1.70 2.85
N PHE A 187 -16.93 2.10 3.87
CA PHE A 187 -17.24 1.76 5.24
C PHE A 187 -18.46 2.55 5.73
N THR A 188 -19.32 1.87 6.48
CA THR A 188 -20.55 2.49 7.01
C THR A 188 -20.27 3.38 8.22
N GLN A 189 -19.25 3.02 8.98
CA GLN A 189 -18.72 3.75 10.12
C GLN A 189 -17.82 4.91 9.69
N LYS A 190 -17.74 5.93 10.55
CA LYS A 190 -16.82 7.05 10.37
C LYS A 190 -15.49 6.75 11.06
N TRP A 191 -14.41 6.88 10.31
CA TRP A 191 -13.05 6.75 10.81
C TRP A 191 -12.57 8.06 11.42
N PRO A 192 -12.13 8.06 12.69
CA PRO A 192 -11.69 9.27 13.36
C PRO A 192 -10.32 9.73 12.88
N TYR A 193 -9.44 8.80 12.52
CA TYR A 193 -8.08 9.01 12.00
C TYR A 193 -7.46 7.67 11.58
N LEU A 194 -6.27 7.69 10.98
CA LEU A 194 -5.44 6.52 10.79
C LEU A 194 -4.50 6.34 11.98
N GLY A 195 -4.55 5.18 12.64
CA GLY A 195 -3.67 4.85 13.77
C GLY A 195 -2.51 3.95 13.37
N THR A 196 -2.76 2.96 12.52
CA THR A 196 -1.78 1.93 12.17
C THR A 196 -1.96 1.37 10.77
N ILE A 197 -0.86 0.93 10.17
CA ILE A 197 -0.84 0.07 8.98
C ILE A 197 -0.02 -1.17 9.32
N GLY A 198 -0.52 -2.34 8.94
CA GLY A 198 0.19 -3.58 9.07
C GLY A 198 0.27 -4.38 7.79
N LEU A 199 1.25 -5.26 7.73
CA LEU A 199 1.42 -6.27 6.68
C LEU A 199 1.37 -7.64 7.36
N ALA A 200 0.60 -8.56 6.82
CA ALA A 200 0.45 -9.86 7.44
C ALA A 200 0.41 -11.00 6.43
N ALA A 201 0.95 -12.14 6.86
CA ALA A 201 0.90 -13.40 6.14
C ALA A 201 0.46 -14.52 7.07
N TYR A 202 -0.31 -15.46 6.54
CA TYR A 202 -0.79 -16.62 7.28
C TYR A 202 -0.81 -17.87 6.39
N GLY A 203 -0.19 -18.94 6.88
CA GLY A 203 -0.18 -20.25 6.23
C GLY A 203 -1.30 -21.16 6.70
N ARG A 204 -1.97 -21.91 5.82
CA ARG A 204 -2.98 -22.91 6.20
C ARG A 204 -2.59 -24.34 5.81
N ASN A 205 -2.68 -25.24 6.79
CA ASN A 205 -2.34 -26.66 6.64
C ASN A 205 -3.20 -27.40 5.59
N ASP A 206 -4.45 -26.99 5.39
CA ASP A 206 -5.40 -27.67 4.51
C ASP A 206 -5.25 -27.31 3.03
N ARG A 207 -4.29 -26.44 2.72
CA ARG A 207 -4.24 -25.78 1.41
C ARG A 207 -2.89 -25.94 0.70
N GLY A 208 -1.77 -26.16 1.38
CA GLY A 208 -0.50 -26.52 0.70
C GLY A 208 0.01 -25.42 -0.23
N GLY A 209 -0.20 -24.17 0.16
CA GLY A 209 0.31 -22.99 -0.53
C GLY A 209 1.78 -22.67 -0.23
N VAL A 210 2.34 -21.76 -1.03
CA VAL A 210 3.43 -20.87 -0.65
C VAL A 210 2.99 -19.93 0.48
N LEU A 211 3.90 -19.70 1.42
CA LEU A 211 3.63 -18.90 2.62
C LEU A 211 4.04 -17.45 2.44
N ASP A 212 4.93 -17.19 1.49
CA ASP A 212 5.50 -15.88 1.30
C ASP A 212 4.49 -14.83 0.82
N GLY A 213 4.37 -13.73 1.55
CA GLY A 213 3.74 -12.49 1.08
C GLY A 213 4.78 -11.46 0.64
N TYR A 214 4.44 -10.61 -0.35
CA TYR A 214 5.31 -9.52 -0.82
C TYR A 214 4.57 -8.20 -0.95
N TRP A 215 5.20 -7.14 -0.42
CA TRP A 215 4.70 -5.78 -0.49
C TRP A 215 5.81 -4.83 -0.91
N ASP A 216 5.43 -3.77 -1.60
CA ASP A 216 6.35 -2.73 -2.03
C ASP A 216 5.70 -1.35 -1.96
N ASP A 217 6.52 -0.32 -1.92
CA ASP A 217 6.14 1.09 -2.02
C ASP A 217 4.94 1.49 -1.13
N VAL A 218 5.11 1.37 0.19
CA VAL A 218 4.10 1.84 1.16
C VAL A 218 4.21 3.35 1.29
N GLU A 219 3.19 4.07 0.85
CA GLU A 219 3.08 5.51 0.94
C GLU A 219 1.87 5.92 1.78
N VAL A 220 2.04 6.91 2.65
CA VAL A 220 0.92 7.54 3.36
C VAL A 220 1.01 9.05 3.21
N PHE A 221 -0.12 9.66 2.84
CA PHE A 221 -0.25 11.09 2.66
C PHE A 221 -1.31 11.66 3.60
N ASP A 222 -1.11 12.89 4.09
CA ASP A 222 -2.06 13.64 4.93
C ASP A 222 -3.18 14.35 4.13
N THR A 223 -3.66 13.69 3.08
CA THR A 223 -4.64 14.22 2.12
C THR A 223 -5.66 13.15 1.73
N GLU A 224 -6.70 13.55 0.98
CA GLU A 224 -7.66 12.65 0.34
C GLU A 224 -7.22 12.23 -1.06
N ASP A 225 -6.40 13.05 -1.72
CA ASP A 225 -5.91 12.85 -3.08
C ASP A 225 -4.40 12.63 -3.07
N ALA A 226 -3.95 11.37 -3.05
CA ALA A 226 -2.54 11.08 -3.19
C ALA A 226 -2.04 11.53 -4.56
N PRO A 227 -0.87 12.18 -4.64
CA PRO A 227 -0.27 12.56 -5.92
C PRO A 227 -0.05 11.31 -6.77
N ALA A 228 -0.08 11.48 -8.10
CA ALA A 228 0.32 10.43 -9.03
C ALA A 228 1.69 9.89 -8.60
N PHE A 229 1.85 8.56 -8.57
CA PHE A 229 3.03 7.88 -8.05
C PHE A 229 4.29 8.61 -8.53
N ALA A 230 4.94 9.30 -7.58
CA ALA A 230 6.13 10.05 -7.87
C ALA A 230 7.26 9.03 -7.98
N VAL A 231 7.62 8.67 -9.22
CA VAL A 231 8.98 8.21 -9.48
C VAL A 231 9.88 9.23 -8.80
N ASP A 232 10.61 8.81 -7.76
CA ASP A 232 11.50 9.65 -6.95
C ASP A 232 12.15 10.71 -7.87
N PRO A 233 12.07 12.01 -7.58
CA PRO A 233 12.73 13.02 -8.40
C PRO A 233 14.22 12.72 -8.66
N ASN A 234 14.89 11.96 -7.79
CA ASN A 234 16.25 11.45 -8.03
C ASN A 234 16.33 10.47 -9.22
N ASN A 235 15.24 9.77 -9.55
CA ASN A 235 15.09 8.91 -10.73
C ASN A 235 14.61 9.66 -12.00
N LYS A 236 14.12 10.90 -11.88
CA LYS A 236 13.83 11.74 -13.06
C LYS A 236 15.09 12.31 -13.71
N ALA A 237 16.15 12.52 -12.93
CA ALA A 237 17.43 12.95 -13.51
C ALA A 237 17.99 11.89 -14.47
N SER A 238 18.08 10.63 -14.06
CA SER A 238 18.65 9.55 -14.88
C SER A 238 17.85 9.28 -16.17
N SER A 239 16.52 9.33 -16.10
CA SER A 239 15.65 9.14 -17.29
C SER A 239 15.61 10.37 -18.23
N LEU A 240 15.76 11.59 -17.72
CA LEU A 240 15.95 12.78 -18.57
C LEU A 240 17.31 12.74 -19.28
N TRP A 241 18.40 12.38 -18.60
CA TRP A 241 19.72 12.27 -19.23
C TRP A 241 19.80 11.15 -20.27
N GLY A 242 19.08 10.04 -20.06
CA GLY A 242 18.95 8.96 -21.04
C GLY A 242 18.19 9.37 -22.31
N LYS A 243 17.16 10.22 -22.18
CA LYS A 243 16.42 10.77 -23.32
C LYS A 243 17.18 11.89 -24.05
N ILE A 244 18.05 12.63 -23.36
CA ILE A 244 18.90 13.66 -23.98
C ILE A 244 20.06 13.04 -24.79
N LYS A 245 20.54 11.85 -24.42
CA LYS A 245 21.63 11.16 -25.15
C LYS A 245 21.24 10.52 -26.49
N LEU A 246 19.95 10.43 -26.83
CA LEU A 246 19.48 9.93 -28.13
C LEU A 246 19.13 11.04 -29.14
N GLY A 247 19.47 12.30 -28.82
CA GLY A 247 19.23 13.48 -29.68
C GLY A 247 20.48 14.08 -30.31
N LEU A 248 21.65 13.43 -30.26
CA LEU A 248 22.85 13.85 -31.00
C LEU A 248 23.26 12.73 -31.96
N ARG A 249 22.57 12.69 -33.09
CA ARG A 249 23.16 12.26 -34.36
C ARG A 249 23.61 13.53 -35.08
N GLU A 250 24.91 13.70 -35.19
CA GLU A 250 25.58 14.05 -36.45
C GLU A 250 26.75 13.09 -36.63
#